data_AF-A0A382N648-F1
#
_entry.id   AF-A0A382N648-F1
#
_cell.length_a   1.000
_cell.length_b   1.000
_cell.length_c   1.000
_cell.angle_alpha   90.00
_cell.angle_beta   90.00
_cell.angle_gamma   90.00
#
_symmetry.space_group_name_H-M   'P 1'
#
loop_
_entity.id
_entity.type
_entity.pdbx_description
1 polymer ?
#
loop_
_entity_poly.entity_id
_entity_poly.type
_entity_poly.pdbx_seq_one_letter_code
_entity_poly.pdbx_strand_id
1 'polypeptide(L)' 'VNRIQKIFHIKTNKIIPYITAGFPSMKDTHGLIIAAENAGAAMVELGM' A
#
# COMPACT_ATOMS: atom_id res chain seq x y z
N VAL A 1 3.58 1.79 -19.62
CA VAL A 1 3.82 0.87 -18.47
C VAL A 1 3.07 1.40 -17.26
N ASN A 2 2.15 0.63 -16.69
CA ASN A 2 1.39 1.05 -15.51
C ASN A 2 2.27 1.00 -14.23
N ARG A 3 1.80 1.59 -13.13
CA ARG A 3 2.57 1.67 -11.86
C ARG A 3 2.91 0.29 -11.30
N ILE A 4 1.99 -0.67 -11.40
CA ILE A 4 2.19 -2.06 -10.95
C ILE A 4 3.33 -2.70 -11.74
N GLN A 5 3.31 -2.62 -13.06
CA GLN A 5 4.38 -3.14 -13.92
C GLN A 5 5.74 -2.52 -13.59
N LYS A 6 5.80 -1.23 -13.23
CA LYS A 6 7.04 -0.58 -12.77
C LYS A 6 7.55 -1.19 -11.46
N ILE A 7 6.66 -1.42 -10.49
CA ILE A 7 7.00 -2.06 -9.19
C ILE A 7 7.59 -3.45 -9.42
N PHE A 8 7.00 -4.25 -10.31
CA PHE A 8 7.41 -5.63 -10.57
C PHE A 8 8.55 -5.79 -11.59
N HIS A 9 9.04 -4.69 -12.19
CA HIS A 9 10.17 -4.75 -13.11
C HIS A 9 11.47 -5.17 -12.41
N ILE A 10 11.65 -4.75 -11.16
CA ILE A 10 12.80 -5.11 -10.33
C ILE A 10 12.45 -6.36 -9.51
N LYS A 11 13.28 -7.41 -9.61
CA LYS A 11 13.11 -8.65 -8.84
C LYS A 11 13.66 -8.51 -7.42
N THR A 12 12.79 -8.11 -6.52
CA THR A 12 13.02 -7.99 -5.07
C THR A 12 11.82 -8.58 -4.32
N ASN A 13 12.02 -8.92 -3.05
CA ASN A 13 10.92 -9.17 -2.14
C ASN A 13 10.10 -7.88 -1.97
N LYS A 14 8.77 -8.01 -2.00
CA LYS A 14 7.83 -6.89 -1.91
C LYS A 14 6.87 -7.14 -0.77
N ILE A 15 6.60 -6.10 0.01
CA ILE A 15 5.58 -6.10 1.04
C ILE A 15 4.38 -5.34 0.49
N ILE A 16 3.20 -5.96 0.57
CA ILE A 16 1.93 -5.41 0.09
C ILE A 16 0.91 -5.57 1.22
N PRO A 17 0.74 -4.58 2.11
CA PRO A 17 -0.26 -4.65 3.16
C PRO A 17 -1.67 -4.50 2.60
N TYR A 18 -2.59 -5.23 3.23
CA TYR A 18 -4.03 -5.05 3.06
C TYR A 18 -4.55 -4.11 4.15
N ILE A 19 -5.37 -3.13 3.76
CA ILE A 19 -5.99 -2.16 4.65
C ILE A 19 -7.47 -2.07 4.30
N THR A 20 -8.35 -2.25 5.29
CA THR A 20 -9.78 -1.97 5.12
C THR A 20 -10.02 -0.47 5.13
N ALA A 21 -10.54 0.07 4.02
CA ALA A 21 -10.81 1.48 3.86
C ALA A 21 -11.92 1.93 4.83
N GLY A 22 -11.68 3.06 5.51
CA GLY A 22 -12.61 3.62 6.48
C GLY A 22 -12.58 2.98 7.87
N PHE A 23 -11.73 1.96 8.12
CA PHE A 23 -11.62 1.34 9.45
C PHE A 23 -10.38 1.82 10.22
N PRO A 24 -10.51 2.18 11.52
CA PRO A 24 -11.76 2.52 12.21
C PRO A 24 -12.35 3.86 11.74
N SER A 25 -11.59 4.69 11.03
CA SER A 25 -12.10 5.88 10.33
C SER A 25 -11.28 6.18 9.07
N MET A 26 -11.77 7.10 8.22
CA MET A 26 -11.03 7.57 7.04
C MET A 26 -9.69 8.24 7.39
N LYS A 27 -9.59 8.90 8.55
CA LYS A 27 -8.33 9.51 9.01
C LYS A 27 -7.28 8.44 9.31
N ASP A 28 -7.71 7.31 9.87
CA ASP A 28 -6.82 6.19 10.18
C ASP A 28 -6.37 5.48 8.90
N THR A 29 -7.26 5.29 7.93
CA THR A 29 -6.88 4.78 6.59
C THR A 29 -5.79 5.65 5.96
N HIS A 30 -5.95 6.97 5.99
CA HIS A 30 -4.93 7.89 5.49
C HIS A 30 -3.60 7.75 6.25
N GLY A 31 -3.65 7.69 7.58
CA GLY A 31 -2.46 7.47 8.42
C GLY A 31 -1.74 6.15 8.11
N LEU A 32 -2.49 5.06 7.93
CA LEU A 32 -1.94 3.74 7.62
C LEU A 32 -1.31 3.69 6.23
N ILE A 33 -1.90 4.34 5.22
CA ILE A 33 -1.32 4.40 3.87
C ILE A 33 0.04 5.12 3.91
N ILE A 34 0.12 6.28 4.58
CA ILE A 34 1.37 7.04 4.71
C ILE A 34 2.41 6.25 5.51
N ALA A 35 2.00 5.57 6.59
CA ALA A 35 2.90 4.72 7.37
C ALA A 35 3.43 3.55 6.53
N ALA A 36 2.59 2.90 5.72
CA ALA A 36 2.99 1.81 4.84
C ALA A 36 4.00 2.27 3.79
N GLU A 37 3.77 3.42 3.15
CA GLU A 37 4.72 4.02 2.21
C GLU A 37 6.08 4.29 2.88
N ASN A 38 6.07 4.96 4.05
CA ASN A 38 7.30 5.27 4.80
C ASN A 38 8.04 4.02 5.27
N ALA A 39 7.33 2.92 5.53
CA ALA A 39 7.91 1.62 5.90
C ALA A 39 8.47 0.84 4.69
N GLY A 40 8.29 1.34 3.46
CA GLY A 40 8.80 0.70 2.25
C GLY A 40 7.84 -0.32 1.64
N ALA A 41 6.53 -0.22 1.89
CA ALA A 41 5.54 -1.01 1.17
C ALA A 41 5.64 -0.73 -0.34
N ALA A 42 5.60 -1.80 -1.15
CA ALA A 42 5.70 -1.68 -2.59
C ALA A 42 4.40 -1.15 -3.23
N MET A 43 3.27 -1.49 -2.62
CA MET A 43 1.92 -1.00 -2.91
C MET A 43 1.00 -1.33 -1.74
N VAL A 44 -0.20 -0.76 -1.70
CA VAL A 44 -1.23 -1.03 -0.69
C VAL A 44 -2.45 -1.62 -1.39
N GLU A 45 -3.03 -2.67 -0.81
CA GLU A 45 -4.36 -3.16 -1.19
C GLU A 45 -5.41 -2.53 -0.27
N LEU A 46 -6.34 -1.78 -0.83
CA LEU A 46 -7.46 -1.17 -0.10
C LEU A 46 -8.73 -1.96 -0.35
N GLY A 47 -9.26 -2.62 0.69
CA GLY A 47 -10.57 -3.26 0.66
C GLY A 47 -11.68 -2.28 1.02
N MET A 48 -12.81 -2.33 0.31
CA MET A 48 -14.00 -1.49 0.55
C MET A 48 -15.19 -2.35 0.96
#